data_AF-A0A0B1SGD8-F1
#
_entry.id   AF-A0A0B1SGD8-F1
#
_cell.length_a   1.000
_cell.length_b   1.000
_cell.length_c   1.000
_cell.angle_alpha   90.00
_cell.angle_beta   90.00
_cell.angle_gamma   90.00
#
_symmetry.space_group_name_H-M   'P 1'
#
loop_
_entity.id
_entity.type
_entity.pdbx_description
1 polymer ?
#
loop_
_entity_poly.entity_id
_entity_poly.type
_entity_poly.pdbx_seq_one_letter_code
_entity_poly.pdbx_strand_id
1 'polypeptide(L)' 'MCQQFSRAIRTLLLLCAIGACSCMRQQSVGVTGRLLCGDKPAAGVTVKLWDEDDGMDPDDLLDEGTTDRDGNFKLQVQS' A
#
# COMPACT_ATOMS: atom_id res chain seq x y z
N MET A 1 -48.76 -4.14 8.45
CA MET A 1 -47.83 -3.07 8.92
C MET A 1 -46.47 -3.63 9.33
N CYS A 2 -46.38 -4.59 10.27
CA CYS A 2 -45.11 -5.19 10.75
C CYS A 2 -44.23 -5.81 9.63
N GLN A 3 -44.84 -6.42 8.61
CA GLN A 3 -44.14 -7.08 7.49
C GLN A 3 -43.44 -6.09 6.52
N GLN A 4 -43.96 -4.87 6.37
CA GLN A 4 -43.35 -3.83 5.54
C GLN A 4 -42.11 -3.23 6.22
N PHE A 5 -42.17 -3.02 7.54
CA PHE A 5 -41.03 -2.58 8.34
C PHE A 5 -39.89 -3.61 8.32
N SER A 6 -40.21 -4.91 8.41
CA SER A 6 -39.20 -5.97 8.35
C SER A 6 -38.50 -6.06 6.98
N ARG A 7 -39.24 -5.85 5.87
CA ARG A 7 -38.68 -5.79 4.52
C ARG A 7 -37.79 -4.57 4.33
N ALA A 8 -38.22 -3.40 4.78
CA ALA A 8 -37.44 -2.16 4.71
C ALA A 8 -36.13 -2.25 5.50
N ILE A 9 -36.14 -2.82 6.72
CA ILE A 9 -34.93 -3.03 7.54
C ILE A 9 -33.96 -3.99 6.85
N ARG A 10 -34.44 -5.09 6.26
CA ARG A 10 -33.59 -6.04 5.51
C ARG A 10 -32.95 -5.38 4.29
N THR A 11 -33.72 -4.60 3.53
CA THR A 11 -33.20 -3.87 2.37
C THR A 11 -32.16 -2.82 2.78
N LEU A 12 -32.39 -2.12 3.90
CA LEU A 12 -31.44 -1.15 4.44
C LEU A 12 -30.13 -1.81 4.90
N LEU A 13 -30.20 -2.94 5.62
CA LEU A 13 -29.03 -3.70 6.05
C LEU A 13 -28.21 -4.22 4.85
N LEU A 14 -28.88 -4.70 3.79
CA LEU A 14 -28.21 -5.15 2.57
C LEU A 14 -27.51 -3.98 1.85
N LEU A 15 -28.16 -2.82 1.75
CA LEU A 15 -27.55 -1.62 1.17
C LEU A 15 -26.34 -1.13 1.98
N CYS A 16 -26.42 -1.14 3.32
CA CYS A 16 -25.30 -0.81 4.19
C CYS A 16 -24.13 -1.80 4.05
N ALA A 17 -24.41 -3.10 3.96
CA ALA A 17 -23.37 -4.12 3.76
C ALA A 17 -22.64 -3.93 2.43
N ILE A 18 -23.37 -3.67 1.34
CA ILE A 18 -22.80 -3.42 0.01
C ILE A 18 -21.97 -2.12 0.00
N GLY A 19 -22.47 -1.07 0.66
CA GLY A 19 -21.74 0.19 0.84
C GLY A 19 -20.43 0.01 1.62
N ALA A 20 -20.45 -0.77 2.70
CA ALA A 20 -19.27 -1.04 3.53
C ALA A 20 -18.19 -1.83 2.78
N CYS A 21 -18.56 -2.82 1.96
CA CYS A 21 -17.59 -3.59 1.16
C CYS A 21 -16.87 -2.74 0.10
N SER A 22 -17.49 -1.64 -0.36
CA SER A 22 -16.92 -0.77 -1.40
C SER A 22 -15.90 0.25 -0.82
N CYS A 23 -15.79 0.35 0.50
CA CYS A 23 -14.95 1.32 1.22
C CYS A 23 -13.50 0.81 1.44
N MET A 24 -13.28 -0.50 1.44
CA MET A 24 -11.94 -1.07 1.66
C MET A 24 -11.11 -0.97 0.37
N ARG A 25 -10.20 0.01 0.32
CA ARG A 25 -9.17 0.05 -0.71
C ARG A 25 -7.97 -0.76 -0.24
N GLN A 26 -7.73 -1.92 -0.86
CA GLN A 26 -6.41 -2.56 -0.78
C GLN A 26 -5.43 -1.66 -1.53
N GLN A 27 -4.35 -1.24 -0.87
CA GLN A 27 -3.25 -0.53 -1.50
C GLN A 27 -1.98 -1.37 -1.38
N SER A 28 -1.13 -1.34 -2.39
CA SER A 28 0.18 -1.98 -2.35
C SER A 28 1.12 -1.23 -3.29
N VAL A 29 2.38 -1.12 -2.88
CA VAL A 29 3.43 -0.41 -3.63
C VAL A 29 4.63 -1.32 -3.74
N GLY A 30 5.24 -1.37 -4.92
CA GLY A 30 6.46 -2.14 -5.15
C GLY A 30 7.37 -1.44 -6.14
N VAL A 31 8.67 -1.43 -5.85
CA VAL A 31 9.71 -0.81 -6.67
C VAL A 31 10.82 -1.82 -6.90
N THR A 32 11.19 -1.99 -8.16
CA THR A 32 12.39 -2.73 -8.57
C THR A 32 13.29 -1.78 -9.34
N GLY A 33 14.59 -1.83 -9.07
CA GLY A 33 15.55 -0.98 -9.77
C GLY A 33 16.97 -1.49 -9.69
N ARG A 34 17.89 -0.72 -10.27
CA ARG A 34 19.32 -0.94 -10.23
C ARG A 34 20.04 0.35 -9.90
N LEU A 35 20.82 0.34 -8.84
CA LEU A 35 21.59 1.49 -8.38
C LEU A 35 23.02 1.44 -8.94
N LEU A 36 23.49 2.57 -9.47
CA LEU A 36 24.83 2.73 -10.04
C LEU A 36 25.59 3.84 -9.31
N CYS A 37 26.91 3.72 -9.28
CA CYS A 37 27.86 4.76 -8.89
C CYS A 37 28.73 5.09 -10.11
N GLY A 38 28.35 6.14 -10.84
CA GLY A 38 28.85 6.36 -12.21
C GLY A 38 28.43 5.22 -13.13
N ASP A 39 29.39 4.64 -13.85
CA ASP A 39 29.14 3.52 -14.77
C ASP A 39 29.18 2.13 -14.09
N LYS A 40 29.39 2.06 -12.78
CA LYS A 40 29.56 0.81 -12.04
C LYS A 40 28.36 0.50 -11.15
N PRO A 41 27.97 -0.78 -10.98
CA PRO A 41 26.96 -1.17 -10.00
C PRO A 41 27.32 -0.75 -8.58
N ALA A 42 26.36 -0.16 -7.86
CA ALA A 42 26.52 0.16 -6.45
C ALA A 42 26.02 -1.03 -5.63
N ALA A 43 26.93 -1.91 -5.21
CA ALA A 43 26.62 -3.09 -4.41
C ALA A 43 26.68 -2.80 -2.91
N GLY A 44 25.83 -3.46 -2.13
CA GLY A 44 25.81 -3.32 -0.66
C GLY A 44 25.25 -1.99 -0.14
N VAL A 45 24.59 -1.21 -0.99
CA VAL A 45 23.93 0.05 -0.60
C VAL A 45 22.53 -0.23 -0.08
N THR A 46 22.21 0.38 1.06
CA THR A 46 20.87 0.38 1.63
C THR A 46 19.97 1.34 0.87
N VAL A 47 18.81 0.85 0.44
CA VAL A 47 17.74 1.60 -0.23
C VAL A 47 16.49 1.52 0.65
N LYS A 48 15.83 2.66 0.81
CA LYS A 48 14.61 2.79 1.62
C LYS A 48 13.47 3.32 0.76
N LEU A 49 12.29 2.75 0.94
CA LEU A 49 11.04 3.23 0.37
C LEU A 49 10.29 3.99 1.47
N TRP A 50 9.96 5.25 1.21
CA TRP A 50 9.23 6.11 2.14
C TRP A 50 7.90 6.51 1.51
N ASP A 51 6.85 6.62 2.33
CA ASP A 51 5.63 7.34 1.97
C ASP A 51 5.83 8.81 2.35
N GLU A 52 5.69 9.70 1.37
CA GLU A 52 5.83 11.14 1.58
C GLU A 52 4.42 11.68 1.84
N ASP A 53 4.16 12.06 3.09
CA ASP A 53 2.87 12.63 3.49
C ASP A 53 2.94 14.16 3.45
N ASP A 54 1.99 14.79 2.75
CA ASP A 54 1.83 16.24 2.77
C ASP A 54 1.20 16.67 4.12
N GLY A 55 2.00 16.90 5.17
CA GLY A 55 1.42 17.16 6.50
C GLY A 55 2.38 17.47 7.66
N MET A 56 1.89 17.26 8.88
CA MET A 56 2.65 17.40 10.15
C MET A 56 3.12 16.03 10.68
N ASP A 57 2.64 14.96 10.06
CA ASP A 57 3.11 13.60 10.27
C ASP A 57 4.53 13.41 9.70
N PRO A 58 5.38 12.65 10.41
CA PRO A 58 6.68 12.25 9.89
C PRO A 58 6.53 11.16 8.82
N ASP A 59 7.26 11.28 7.72
CA ASP A 59 7.30 10.30 6.62
C ASP A 59 7.42 8.84 7.12
N ASP A 60 6.62 7.95 6.56
CA ASP A 60 6.57 6.55 6.96
C ASP A 60 7.59 5.71 6.18
N LEU A 61 8.44 4.96 6.90
CA LEU A 61 9.32 3.97 6.29
C LEU A 61 8.50 2.74 5.90
N LEU A 62 8.30 2.56 4.59
CA LEU A 62 7.49 1.50 4.01
C LEU A 62 8.27 0.17 3.92
N ASP A 63 9.49 0.19 3.37
CA ASP A 63 10.34 -1.00 3.24
C ASP A 63 11.83 -0.60 3.10
N GLU A 64 12.73 -1.51 3.43
CA GLU A 64 14.18 -1.31 3.34
C GLU A 64 14.87 -2.58 2.81
N GLY A 65 15.87 -2.39 1.95
CA GLY A 65 16.63 -3.50 1.39
C GLY A 65 18.00 -3.07 0.93
N THR A 66 18.85 -4.05 0.66
CA THR A 66 20.23 -3.83 0.24
C THR A 66 20.41 -4.28 -1.20
N THR A 67 21.05 -3.44 -2.02
CA THR A 67 21.38 -3.76 -3.41
C THR A 67 22.32 -4.96 -3.49
N ASP A 68 22.08 -5.85 -4.45
CA ASP A 68 22.93 -7.00 -4.71
C ASP A 68 24.28 -6.62 -5.38
N ARG A 69 25.07 -7.63 -5.75
CA ARG A 69 26.37 -7.47 -6.43
C ARG A 69 26.29 -6.77 -7.78
N ASP A 70 25.13 -6.81 -8.43
CA ASP A 70 24.86 -6.15 -9.70
C ASP A 70 24.12 -4.82 -9.50
N GLY A 71 23.94 -4.36 -8.26
CA GLY A 71 23.27 -3.12 -7.88
C GLY A 71 21.75 -3.23 -7.89
N ASN A 72 21.16 -4.41 -8.11
CA ASN A 72 19.71 -4.56 -8.18
C ASN A 72 19.08 -4.56 -6.79
N PHE A 73 17.87 -4.01 -6.70
CA PHE A 73 17.05 -4.03 -5.49
C PHE A 73 15.58 -4.24 -5.85
N LYS A 74 14.82 -4.76 -4.89
CA LYS A 74 13.37 -4.91 -4.96
C LYS A 74 12.80 -4.67 -3.58
N LEU A 75 11.91 -3.67 -3.48
CA LEU A 75 11.17 -3.30 -2.27
C LEU A 75 9.68 -3.42 -2.54
N GLN A 76 8.91 -3.87 -1.56
CA GLN A 76 7.47 -4.07 -1.71
C GLN A 76 6.75 -4.00 -0.37
N VAL A 77 5.68 -3.20 -0.32
CA VAL A 77 4.74 -3.18 0.79
C VAL A 77 3.45 -3.87 0.38
N GLN A 78 3.04 -4.84 1.20
CA GLN A 78 1.69 -5.38 1.20
C GLN A 78 0.97 -4.78 2.41
N SER A 79 0.10 -3.80 2.16
CA SER A 79 -0.91 -3.35 3.13
C SER A 79 -2.03 -4.38 3.23
#